data_AF-A0A2G3L973-F1
#
_entry.id   AF-A0A2G3L973-F1
#
_cell.length_a   1.000
_cell.length_b   1.000
_cell.length_c   1.000
_cell.angle_alpha   90.00
_cell.angle_beta   90.00
_cell.angle_gamma   90.00
#
_symmetry.space_group_name_H-M   'P 1'
#
loop_
_entity.id
_entity.type
_entity.pdbx_description
1 polymer ?
#
loop_
_entity_poly.entity_id
_entity_poly.type
_entity_poly.pdbx_seq_one_letter_code
_entity_poly.pdbx_strand_id
1 'polypeptide(L)'
;MSSHLIDYSAVRAKLRTLSRSNLLVIAERAAELIPADQLSALLGDIVDLGATTLLPVPGLIDDTLQFVDAAMAGHYYAAVEINNRGRQEQSIGTDAFVAEFDRLVRRCALAPEQGQFAATRESVGRLLDLLRYIDEGNDNVLFFTDDGSSLNISVNWHSLLQAYFKCLSAILPPVEFAHIVLSTIDEFVRYDREHHLVAAHVVASDAQRDALRTLALVGYEVEE
;
A
#
# COMPACT_ATOMS: atom_id res chain seq x y z
N MET A 1 -23.35 -8.59 -22.45
CA MET A 1 -22.11 -8.52 -21.65
C MET A 1 -21.18 -9.58 -22.19
N SER A 2 -20.12 -9.21 -22.89
CA SER A 2 -19.16 -10.18 -23.42
C SER A 2 -18.34 -10.74 -22.26
N SER A 3 -18.64 -11.99 -21.89
CA SER A 3 -17.77 -12.77 -21.02
C SER A 3 -16.46 -13.00 -21.78
N HIS A 4 -15.45 -12.16 -21.53
CA HIS A 4 -14.11 -12.44 -22.02
C HIS A 4 -13.68 -13.78 -21.44
N LEU A 5 -13.55 -14.80 -22.29
CA LEU A 5 -12.96 -16.07 -21.91
C LEU A 5 -11.53 -15.80 -21.44
N ILE A 6 -11.26 -16.05 -20.16
CA ILE A 6 -9.93 -15.91 -19.58
C ILE A 6 -9.09 -17.09 -20.07
N ASP A 7 -7.95 -16.79 -20.71
CA ASP A 7 -6.96 -17.82 -21.05
C ASP A 7 -6.16 -18.22 -19.80
N TYR A 8 -6.62 -19.28 -19.14
CA TYR A 8 -5.98 -19.80 -17.93
C TYR A 8 -4.55 -20.31 -18.18
N SER A 9 -4.21 -20.72 -19.41
CA SER A 9 -2.84 -21.15 -19.73
C SER A 9 -1.90 -19.96 -19.75
N ALA A 10 -2.32 -18.85 -20.37
CA ALA A 10 -1.58 -17.59 -20.35
C ALA A 10 -1.46 -17.02 -18.93
N VAL A 11 -2.52 -17.08 -18.11
CA VAL A 11 -2.48 -16.66 -16.70
C VAL A 11 -1.45 -17.48 -15.93
N ARG A 12 -1.47 -18.81 -16.03
CA ARG A 12 -0.48 -19.68 -15.36
C ARG A 12 0.95 -19.40 -15.83
N ALA A 13 1.16 -19.12 -17.11
CA ALA A 13 2.47 -18.75 -17.62
C ALA A 13 2.97 -17.44 -16.99
N LYS A 14 2.10 -16.42 -16.86
CA LYS A 14 2.44 -15.16 -16.19
C LYS A 14 2.69 -15.33 -14.69
N LEU A 15 1.87 -16.11 -13.99
CA LEU A 15 2.07 -16.36 -12.55
C LEU A 15 3.46 -16.94 -12.26
N ARG A 16 3.95 -17.84 -13.13
CA ARG A 16 5.28 -18.47 -12.99
C ARG A 16 6.45 -17.50 -13.20
N THR A 17 6.21 -16.31 -13.75
CA THR A 17 7.25 -15.29 -13.93
C THR A 17 7.27 -14.25 -12.81
N LEU A 18 6.35 -14.31 -11.85
CA LEU A 18 6.25 -13.35 -10.75
C LEU A 18 7.30 -13.65 -9.66
N SER A 19 7.71 -12.59 -8.95
CA SER A 19 8.53 -12.70 -7.75
C SER A 19 7.77 -13.35 -6.59
N ARG A 20 8.50 -13.81 -5.57
CA ARG A 20 7.91 -14.36 -4.34
C ARG A 20 6.96 -13.37 -3.66
N SER A 21 7.36 -12.11 -3.50
CA SER A 21 6.50 -11.00 -3.01
C SER A 21 5.16 -10.94 -3.73
N ASN A 22 5.18 -10.91 -5.07
CA ASN A 22 3.96 -10.79 -5.85
C ASN A 22 3.04 -12.02 -5.71
N LEU A 23 3.63 -13.21 -5.59
CA LEU A 23 2.87 -14.43 -5.32
C LEU A 23 2.26 -14.42 -3.92
N LEU A 24 2.98 -13.91 -2.91
CA LEU A 24 2.47 -13.77 -1.55
C LEU A 24 1.33 -12.75 -1.47
N VAL A 25 1.47 -11.61 -2.14
CA VAL A 25 0.39 -10.62 -2.31
C VAL A 25 -0.86 -11.26 -2.91
N ILE A 26 -0.72 -12.09 -3.95
CA ILE A 26 -1.84 -12.80 -4.57
C ILE A 26 -2.47 -13.80 -3.58
N ALA A 27 -1.67 -14.51 -2.79
CA ALA A 27 -2.15 -15.46 -1.79
C ALA A 27 -2.96 -14.76 -0.69
N GLU A 28 -2.46 -13.64 -0.15
CA GLU A 28 -3.18 -12.81 0.83
C GLU A 28 -4.52 -12.30 0.26
N ARG A 29 -4.51 -11.80 -0.98
CA ARG A 29 -5.76 -11.38 -1.66
C ARG A 29 -6.74 -12.53 -1.82
N ALA A 30 -6.25 -13.71 -2.19
CA ALA A 30 -7.10 -14.89 -2.33
C ALA A 30 -7.73 -15.29 -0.98
N ALA A 31 -6.98 -15.20 0.12
CA ALA A 31 -7.49 -15.49 1.45
C ALA A 31 -8.62 -14.54 1.90
N GLU A 32 -8.59 -13.27 1.46
CA GLU A 32 -9.65 -12.29 1.76
C GLU A 32 -10.88 -12.40 0.84
N LEU A 33 -10.70 -12.88 -0.40
CA LEU A 33 -11.77 -12.93 -1.41
C LEU A 33 -12.55 -14.25 -1.42
N ILE A 34 -11.91 -15.34 -1.02
CA ILE A 34 -12.47 -16.69 -1.13
C ILE A 34 -13.31 -17.00 0.11
N PRO A 35 -14.55 -17.50 -0.05
CA PRO A 35 -15.35 -17.98 1.07
C PRO A 35 -14.62 -19.03 1.92
N ALA A 36 -14.86 -19.02 3.23
CA ALA A 36 -14.14 -19.89 4.18
C ALA A 36 -14.24 -21.39 3.85
N ASP A 37 -15.39 -21.85 3.32
CA ASP A 37 -15.62 -23.22 2.88
C ASP A 37 -14.78 -23.62 1.65
N GLN A 38 -14.39 -22.64 0.83
CA GLN A 38 -13.55 -22.83 -0.36
C GLN A 38 -12.06 -22.58 -0.07
N LEU A 39 -11.73 -21.86 1.01
CA LEU A 39 -10.35 -21.62 1.41
C LEU A 39 -9.62 -22.91 1.77
N SER A 40 -10.32 -23.86 2.42
CA SER A 40 -9.77 -25.19 2.69
C SER A 40 -9.43 -25.97 1.42
N ALA A 41 -10.20 -25.80 0.35
CA ALA A 41 -9.91 -26.44 -0.94
C ALA A 41 -8.71 -25.80 -1.66
N LEU A 42 -8.44 -24.51 -1.41
CA LEU A 42 -7.29 -23.82 -1.99
C LEU A 42 -5.99 -24.08 -1.20
N LEU A 43 -6.06 -24.05 0.13
CA LEU A 43 -4.88 -24.02 0.99
C LEU A 43 -4.65 -25.29 1.81
N GLY A 44 -5.64 -26.17 1.97
CA GLY A 44 -5.59 -27.28 2.93
C GLY A 44 -4.48 -28.31 2.70
N ASP A 45 -4.00 -28.45 1.46
CA ASP A 45 -2.87 -29.33 1.13
C ASP A 45 -1.49 -28.66 1.35
N ILE A 46 -1.47 -27.36 1.65
CA ILE A 46 -0.26 -26.53 1.74
C ILE A 46 -0.08 -25.98 3.16
N VAL A 47 -1.17 -25.61 3.82
CA VAL A 47 -1.20 -24.95 5.13
C VAL A 47 -2.12 -25.73 6.06
N ASP A 48 -1.66 -25.97 7.30
CA ASP A 48 -2.52 -26.54 8.35
C ASP A 48 -3.52 -25.47 8.82
N LEU A 49 -4.78 -25.64 8.44
CA LEU A 49 -5.88 -24.75 8.81
C LEU A 49 -6.55 -25.14 10.14
N GLY A 50 -6.16 -26.27 10.75
CA GLY A 50 -6.81 -26.84 11.93
C GLY A 50 -6.52 -26.12 13.24
N ALA A 51 -5.51 -25.24 13.27
CA ALA A 51 -5.04 -24.55 14.47
C ALA A 51 -5.40 -23.05 14.54
N THR A 52 -6.09 -22.51 13.53
CA THR A 52 -6.35 -21.06 13.48
C THR A 52 -7.54 -20.71 14.36
N THR A 53 -7.27 -20.31 15.60
CA THR A 53 -8.29 -19.68 16.46
C THR A 53 -8.89 -18.47 15.74
N LEU A 54 -10.22 -18.39 15.69
CA LEU A 54 -10.96 -17.21 15.22
C LEU A 54 -10.71 -16.06 16.19
N LEU A 55 -9.59 -15.37 16.01
CA LEU A 55 -9.38 -14.07 16.62
C LEU A 55 -10.28 -13.06 15.89
N PRO A 56 -10.89 -12.10 16.61
CA PRO A 56 -11.61 -11.02 15.97
C PRO A 56 -10.66 -10.24 15.06
N VAL A 57 -11.11 -9.97 13.83
CA VAL A 57 -10.34 -9.16 12.88
C VAL A 57 -10.15 -7.76 13.51
N PRO A 58 -8.91 -7.29 13.71
CA PRO A 58 -8.68 -5.99 14.31
C PRO A 58 -9.30 -4.86 13.48
N GLY A 59 -9.69 -3.78 14.15
CA GLY A 59 -10.08 -2.53 13.47
C GLY A 59 -8.93 -2.04 12.58
N LEU A 60 -9.25 -1.29 11.52
CA LEU A 60 -8.25 -0.85 10.53
C LEU A 60 -7.05 -0.14 11.18
N ILE A 61 -7.32 0.76 12.12
CA ILE A 61 -6.26 1.50 12.80
C ILE A 61 -5.43 0.61 13.73
N ASP A 62 -6.08 -0.28 14.49
CA ASP A 62 -5.38 -1.20 15.41
C ASP A 62 -4.46 -2.15 14.64
N ASP A 63 -4.94 -2.67 13.50
CA ASP A 63 -4.16 -3.54 12.62
C ASP A 63 -2.97 -2.79 12.01
N THR A 64 -3.19 -1.54 11.60
CA THR A 64 -2.13 -0.69 11.04
C THR A 64 -1.07 -0.37 12.09
N LEU A 65 -1.46 -0.06 13.33
CA LEU A 65 -0.53 0.19 14.42
C LEU A 65 0.28 -1.06 14.77
N GLN A 66 -0.36 -2.22 14.85
CA GLN A 66 0.34 -3.49 15.08
C GLN A 66 1.40 -3.77 13.99
N PHE A 67 1.05 -3.55 12.72
CA PHE A 67 1.98 -3.69 11.62
C PHE A 67 3.16 -2.71 11.72
N VAL A 68 2.88 -1.42 11.96
CA VAL A 68 3.91 -0.39 12.08
C VAL A 68 4.83 -0.68 13.27
N ASP A 69 4.30 -1.04 14.43
CA ASP A 69 5.08 -1.39 15.60
C ASP A 69 5.97 -2.62 15.35
N ALA A 70 5.44 -3.65 14.69
CA ALA A 70 6.21 -4.83 14.29
C ALA A 70 7.33 -4.47 13.29
N ALA A 71 7.04 -3.59 12.34
CA ALA A 71 8.02 -3.11 11.38
C ALA A 71 9.14 -2.32 12.05
N MET A 72 8.80 -1.37 12.92
CA MET A 72 9.77 -0.58 13.69
C MET A 72 10.61 -1.43 14.65
N ALA A 73 10.04 -2.54 15.15
CA ALA A 73 10.76 -3.53 15.96
C ALA A 73 11.68 -4.46 15.15
N GLY A 74 11.72 -4.32 13.82
CA GLY A 74 12.56 -5.11 12.93
C GLY A 74 12.06 -6.52 12.68
N HIS A 75 10.77 -6.81 12.88
CA HIS A 75 10.22 -8.15 12.62
C HIS A 75 10.27 -8.54 11.13
N TYR A 76 10.36 -7.55 10.23
CA TYR A 76 10.55 -7.77 8.80
C TYR A 76 12.01 -7.64 8.35
N TYR A 77 12.91 -7.28 9.25
CA TYR A 77 14.32 -7.22 8.97
C TYR A 77 14.89 -8.63 8.86
N ALA A 78 15.54 -8.93 7.75
CA ALA A 78 16.32 -10.14 7.59
C ALA A 78 17.56 -9.82 6.74
N ALA A 79 18.73 -9.90 7.36
CA ALA A 79 20.00 -9.83 6.65
C ALA A 79 20.08 -10.98 5.64
N VAL A 80 20.43 -10.67 4.38
CA VAL A 80 20.57 -11.69 3.34
C VAL A 80 22.05 -11.87 3.03
N GLU A 81 22.52 -13.10 3.10
CA GLU A 81 23.87 -13.44 2.65
C GLU A 81 23.97 -13.30 1.12
N ILE A 82 25.05 -12.65 0.66
CA ILE A 82 25.38 -12.63 -0.77
C ILE A 82 25.63 -14.08 -1.19
N ASN A 83 24.80 -14.60 -2.09
CA ASN A 83 24.96 -15.97 -2.54
C ASN A 83 26.26 -16.14 -3.36
N ASN A 84 26.61 -17.38 -3.66
CA ASN A 84 27.78 -17.75 -4.46
C ASN A 84 27.79 -17.18 -5.91
N ARG A 85 26.76 -16.44 -6.32
CA ARG A 85 26.69 -15.71 -7.60
C ARG A 85 26.82 -14.19 -7.43
N GLY A 86 27.15 -13.71 -6.24
CA GLY A 86 27.22 -12.28 -5.96
C GLY A 86 25.85 -11.59 -6.01
N ARG A 87 24.75 -12.35 -5.96
CA ARG A 87 23.38 -11.80 -5.97
C ARG A 87 22.80 -11.87 -4.57
N GLN A 88 22.20 -10.77 -4.16
CA GLN A 88 21.42 -10.71 -2.94
C GLN A 88 19.96 -10.98 -3.31
N GLU A 89 19.40 -12.07 -2.78
CA GLU A 89 17.99 -12.38 -2.97
C GLU A 89 17.13 -11.54 -2.03
N GLN A 90 15.89 -11.25 -2.40
CA GLN A 90 14.98 -10.54 -1.50
C GLN A 90 14.72 -11.41 -0.26
N SER A 91 14.78 -10.78 0.91
CA SER A 91 14.59 -11.48 2.18
C SER A 91 13.13 -11.92 2.36
N ILE A 92 12.91 -13.00 3.12
CA ILE A 92 11.54 -13.46 3.46
C ILE A 92 10.80 -12.36 4.24
N GLY A 93 11.51 -11.64 5.12
CA GLY A 93 10.95 -10.53 5.88
C GLY A 93 10.47 -9.39 4.97
N THR A 94 11.23 -9.06 3.93
CA THR A 94 10.83 -8.06 2.92
C THR A 94 9.60 -8.51 2.15
N ASP A 95 9.50 -9.78 1.76
CA ASP A 95 8.28 -10.28 1.09
C ASP A 95 7.05 -10.21 2.01
N ALA A 96 7.20 -10.59 3.28
CA ALA A 96 6.13 -10.52 4.27
C ALA A 96 5.69 -9.06 4.53
N PHE A 97 6.64 -8.13 4.61
CA PHE A 97 6.36 -6.70 4.71
C PHE A 97 5.54 -6.20 3.53
N VAL A 98 5.96 -6.53 2.30
CA VAL A 98 5.27 -6.09 1.07
C VAL A 98 3.85 -6.62 1.03
N ALA A 99 3.65 -7.89 1.39
CA ALA A 99 2.33 -8.50 1.40
C ALA A 99 1.39 -7.85 2.42
N GLU A 100 1.88 -7.61 3.63
CA GLU A 100 1.11 -7.00 4.71
C GLU A 100 0.83 -5.51 4.46
N PHE A 101 1.82 -4.78 3.93
CA PHE A 101 1.65 -3.40 3.50
C PHE A 101 0.58 -3.29 2.40
N ASP A 102 0.63 -4.12 1.36
CA ASP A 102 -0.39 -4.13 0.30
C ASP A 102 -1.78 -4.49 0.86
N ARG A 103 -1.86 -5.43 1.82
CA ARG A 103 -3.12 -5.77 2.51
C ARG A 103 -3.74 -4.55 3.20
N LEU A 104 -2.96 -3.84 4.01
CA LEU A 104 -3.42 -2.65 4.73
C LEU A 104 -3.79 -1.51 3.77
N VAL A 105 -3.00 -1.30 2.72
CA VAL A 105 -3.32 -0.34 1.65
C VAL A 105 -4.68 -0.62 1.01
N ARG A 106 -4.97 -1.89 0.65
CA ARG A 106 -6.26 -2.26 0.06
C ARG A 106 -7.40 -2.01 1.04
N ARG A 107 -7.22 -2.34 2.32
CA ARG A 107 -8.22 -2.06 3.36
C ARG A 107 -8.47 -0.56 3.50
N CYS A 108 -7.42 0.26 3.52
CA CYS A 108 -7.53 1.73 3.50
C CYS A 108 -8.28 2.24 2.27
N ALA A 109 -8.06 1.65 1.08
CA ALA A 109 -8.76 2.06 -0.14
C ALA A 109 -10.28 1.79 -0.10
N LEU A 110 -10.72 0.75 0.63
CA LEU A 110 -12.13 0.34 0.73
C LEU A 110 -12.87 0.92 1.93
N ALA A 111 -12.15 1.26 3.01
CA ALA A 111 -12.71 1.68 4.29
C ALA A 111 -13.58 2.96 4.24
N PRO A 112 -13.32 3.97 3.38
CA PRO A 112 -14.18 5.15 3.27
C PRO A 112 -15.59 4.84 2.76
N GLU A 113 -15.76 3.81 1.93
CA GLU A 113 -17.08 3.36 1.47
C GLU A 113 -17.93 2.76 2.60
N GLN A 114 -17.28 2.44 3.74
CA GLN A 114 -17.92 1.96 4.96
C GLN A 114 -18.04 3.08 6.02
N GLY A 115 -17.78 4.34 5.65
CA GLY A 115 -17.84 5.49 6.55
C GLY A 115 -16.64 5.65 7.49
N GLN A 116 -15.58 4.85 7.32
CA GLN A 116 -14.41 4.85 8.21
C GLN A 116 -13.39 5.94 7.84
N PHE A 117 -13.83 7.20 7.69
CA PHE A 117 -12.98 8.29 7.19
C PHE A 117 -11.79 8.62 8.11
N ALA A 118 -12.04 8.73 9.42
CA ALA A 118 -11.00 9.06 10.39
C ALA A 118 -9.93 7.94 10.49
N ALA A 119 -10.39 6.69 10.63
CA ALA A 119 -9.49 5.53 10.69
C ALA A 119 -8.68 5.37 9.39
N THR A 120 -9.29 5.60 8.23
CA THR A 120 -8.56 5.57 6.95
C THR A 120 -7.49 6.66 6.89
N ARG A 121 -7.84 7.92 7.23
CA ARG A 121 -6.89 9.03 7.24
C ARG A 121 -5.69 8.72 8.12
N GLU A 122 -5.94 8.27 9.34
CA GLU A 122 -4.89 7.97 10.30
C GLU A 122 -4.02 6.80 9.83
N SER A 123 -4.64 5.71 9.38
CA SER A 123 -3.91 4.52 8.93
C SER A 123 -3.04 4.81 7.70
N VAL A 124 -3.56 5.54 6.70
CA VAL A 124 -2.75 5.96 5.55
C VAL A 124 -1.60 6.86 6.00
N GLY A 125 -1.84 7.80 6.91
CA GLY A 125 -0.76 8.64 7.47
C GLY A 125 0.36 7.80 8.08
N ARG A 126 0.04 6.80 8.90
CA ARG A 126 1.02 5.89 9.52
C ARG A 126 1.81 5.08 8.50
N LEU A 127 1.13 4.59 7.46
CA LEU A 127 1.80 3.84 6.39
C LEU A 127 2.76 4.74 5.60
N LEU A 128 2.37 5.98 5.29
CA LEU A 128 3.26 6.94 4.62
C LEU A 128 4.45 7.32 5.51
N ASP A 129 4.24 7.57 6.81
CA ASP A 129 5.32 7.84 7.77
C ASP A 129 6.32 6.68 7.84
N LEU A 130 5.84 5.44 7.79
CA LEU A 130 6.71 4.26 7.73
C LEU A 130 7.55 4.21 6.46
N LEU A 131 6.97 4.56 5.31
CA LEU A 131 7.73 4.64 4.05
C LEU A 131 8.79 5.74 4.09
N ARG A 132 8.49 6.91 4.66
CA ARG A 132 9.49 7.99 4.87
C ARG A 132 10.64 7.50 5.72
N TYR A 133 10.33 6.86 6.84
CA TYR A 133 11.33 6.33 7.74
C TYR A 133 12.26 5.34 7.03
N ILE A 134 11.70 4.47 6.19
CA ILE A 134 12.47 3.56 5.33
C ILE A 134 13.35 4.33 4.34
N ASP A 135 12.79 5.30 3.61
CA ASP A 135 13.50 6.05 2.57
C ASP A 135 14.61 6.96 3.11
N GLU A 136 14.55 7.32 4.40
CA GLU A 136 15.64 7.98 5.13
C GLU A 136 16.86 7.07 5.38
N GLY A 137 16.82 5.80 4.95
CA GLY A 137 17.91 4.83 5.08
C GLY A 137 17.96 4.16 6.45
N ASN A 138 16.83 4.10 7.16
CA ASN A 138 16.75 3.41 8.45
C ASN A 138 16.57 1.89 8.23
N ASP A 139 17.69 1.19 8.11
CA ASP A 139 17.75 -0.25 7.78
C ASP A 139 17.20 -1.18 8.87
N ASN A 140 16.74 -0.67 10.02
CA ASN A 140 16.15 -1.49 11.08
C ASN A 140 14.76 -2.04 10.73
N VAL A 141 14.10 -1.51 9.70
CA VAL A 141 12.77 -1.97 9.25
C VAL A 141 12.88 -3.02 8.14
N LEU A 142 13.72 -2.74 7.14
CA LEU A 142 13.97 -3.61 6.00
C LEU A 142 15.45 -3.56 5.64
N PHE A 143 15.99 -4.71 5.24
CA PHE A 143 17.28 -4.74 4.57
C PHE A 143 17.05 -4.49 3.08
N PHE A 144 17.46 -3.32 2.58
CA PHE A 144 17.52 -3.05 1.14
C PHE A 144 18.92 -3.38 0.60
N THR A 145 18.99 -3.95 -0.59
CA THR A 145 20.20 -3.90 -1.41
C THR A 145 20.47 -2.44 -1.81
N ASP A 146 21.69 -2.09 -2.23
CA ASP A 146 22.08 -0.72 -2.65
C ASP A 146 21.17 -0.08 -3.75
N ASP A 147 20.25 -0.84 -4.34
CA ASP A 147 19.26 -0.44 -5.36
C ASP A 147 17.78 -0.58 -4.91
N GLY A 148 17.54 -0.98 -3.66
CA GLY A 148 16.21 -1.19 -3.11
C GLY A 148 15.59 0.09 -2.56
N SER A 149 14.56 0.61 -3.22
CA SER A 149 13.75 1.74 -2.73
C SER A 149 12.36 1.25 -2.28
N SER A 150 11.67 2.00 -1.41
CA SER A 150 10.24 1.84 -1.11
C SER A 150 9.37 1.80 -2.39
N LEU A 151 9.86 2.38 -3.49
CA LEU A 151 9.29 2.30 -4.83
C LEU A 151 9.14 0.88 -5.39
N ASN A 152 9.81 -0.12 -4.80
CA ASN A 152 9.67 -1.53 -5.18
C ASN A 152 8.44 -2.22 -4.53
N ILE A 153 7.76 -1.54 -3.60
CA ILE A 153 6.49 -2.03 -3.03
C ILE A 153 5.39 -1.71 -4.05
N SER A 154 4.75 -2.75 -4.59
CA SER A 154 3.72 -2.62 -5.63
C SER A 154 2.39 -2.11 -5.07
N VAL A 155 2.36 -0.84 -4.68
CA VAL A 155 1.17 -0.16 -4.17
C VAL A 155 0.29 0.30 -5.33
N ASN A 156 -1.01 -0.01 -5.27
CA ASN A 156 -1.99 0.66 -6.12
C ASN A 156 -2.27 2.08 -5.60
N TRP A 157 -1.36 2.99 -5.90
CA TRP A 157 -1.41 4.38 -5.46
C TRP A 157 -2.68 5.10 -5.91
N HIS A 158 -3.24 4.74 -7.06
CA HIS A 158 -4.46 5.37 -7.59
C HIS A 158 -5.63 5.18 -6.63
N SER A 159 -5.92 3.94 -6.26
CA SER A 159 -7.02 3.62 -5.36
C SER A 159 -6.78 4.14 -3.94
N LEU A 160 -5.54 4.01 -3.44
CA LEU A 160 -5.17 4.48 -2.11
C LEU A 160 -5.32 6.00 -1.98
N LEU A 161 -4.70 6.77 -2.87
CA LEU A 161 -4.68 8.23 -2.76
C LEU A 161 -6.05 8.84 -3.06
N GLN A 162 -6.84 8.25 -3.96
CA GLN A 162 -8.23 8.68 -4.15
C GLN A 162 -9.04 8.54 -2.85
N ALA A 163 -8.94 7.39 -2.18
CA ALA A 163 -9.60 7.14 -0.89
C ALA A 163 -9.09 8.10 0.19
N TYR A 164 -7.77 8.29 0.27
CA TYR A 164 -7.15 9.18 1.24
C TYR A 164 -7.57 10.64 1.04
N PHE A 165 -7.54 11.15 -0.20
CA PHE A 165 -7.95 12.52 -0.51
C PHE A 165 -9.44 12.74 -0.22
N LYS A 166 -10.29 11.73 -0.43
CA LYS A 166 -11.71 11.78 -0.03
C LYS A 166 -11.86 11.92 1.50
N CYS A 167 -11.02 11.23 2.28
CA CYS A 167 -11.00 11.40 3.74
C CYS A 167 -10.50 12.78 4.16
N LEU A 168 -9.42 13.27 3.53
CA LEU A 168 -8.88 14.59 3.83
C LEU A 168 -9.89 15.70 3.49
N SER A 169 -10.57 15.61 2.34
CA SER A 169 -11.50 16.65 1.90
C SER A 169 -12.70 16.80 2.83
N ALA A 170 -13.12 15.71 3.48
CA ALA A 170 -14.22 15.70 4.43
C ALA A 170 -13.88 16.34 5.80
N ILE A 171 -12.59 16.45 6.15
CA ILE A 171 -12.15 16.79 7.51
C ILE A 171 -11.35 18.10 7.55
N LEU A 172 -10.53 18.35 6.54
CA LEU A 172 -9.52 19.40 6.58
C LEU A 172 -9.97 20.73 5.97
N PRO A 173 -9.50 21.86 6.51
CA PRO A 173 -9.71 23.16 5.90
C PRO A 173 -8.98 23.26 4.54
N PRO A 174 -9.41 24.17 3.65
CA PRO A 174 -8.93 24.24 2.27
C PRO A 174 -7.41 24.27 2.06
N VAL A 175 -6.71 25.11 2.82
CA VAL A 175 -5.26 25.29 2.68
C VAL A 175 -4.49 24.07 3.17
N GLU A 176 -4.88 23.50 4.32
CA GLU A 176 -4.24 22.31 4.88
C GLU A 176 -4.45 21.08 3.99
N PHE A 177 -5.67 20.92 3.45
CA PHE A 177 -5.95 19.90 2.44
C PHE A 177 -5.00 20.01 1.24
N ALA A 178 -4.88 21.21 0.67
CA ALA A 178 -4.05 21.43 -0.51
C ALA A 178 -2.56 21.16 -0.23
N HIS A 179 -2.02 21.60 0.91
CA HIS A 179 -0.64 21.30 1.30
C HIS A 179 -0.38 19.80 1.43
N ILE A 180 -1.24 19.07 2.15
CA ILE A 180 -1.05 17.63 2.36
C ILE A 180 -1.16 16.86 1.04
N VAL A 181 -2.12 17.20 0.19
CA VAL A 181 -2.27 16.58 -1.14
C VAL A 181 -1.03 16.79 -1.98
N LEU A 182 -0.57 18.04 -2.12
CA LEU A 182 0.61 18.36 -2.94
C LEU A 182 1.86 17.67 -2.41
N SER A 183 2.13 17.77 -1.10
CA SER A 183 3.27 17.11 -0.47
C SER A 183 3.24 15.59 -0.68
N THR A 184 2.07 14.95 -0.51
CA THR A 184 1.94 13.51 -0.70
C THR A 184 2.20 13.11 -2.16
N ILE A 185 1.70 13.91 -3.11
CA ILE A 185 1.89 13.65 -4.53
C ILE A 185 3.35 13.80 -4.92
N ASP A 186 3.99 14.90 -4.53
CA ASP A 186 5.37 15.21 -4.90
C ASP A 186 6.36 14.23 -4.24
N GLU A 187 6.03 13.69 -3.07
CA GLU A 187 6.85 12.73 -2.33
C GLU A 187 6.75 11.30 -2.88
N PHE A 188 5.52 10.77 -3.05
CA PHE A 188 5.34 9.34 -3.34
C PHE A 188 5.02 9.02 -4.80
N VAL A 189 4.44 9.96 -5.54
CA VAL A 189 3.84 9.69 -6.86
C VAL A 189 4.07 10.83 -7.86
N ARG A 190 5.21 11.53 -7.74
CA ARG A 190 5.56 12.66 -8.63
C ARG A 190 5.50 12.29 -10.11
N TYR A 191 5.84 11.04 -10.42
CA TYR A 191 5.84 10.49 -11.77
C TYR A 191 4.43 10.45 -12.42
N ASP A 192 3.35 10.46 -11.62
CA ASP A 192 1.96 10.44 -12.07
C ASP A 192 1.13 11.57 -11.44
N ARG A 193 1.81 12.70 -11.22
CA ARG A 193 1.29 13.87 -10.50
C ARG A 193 -0.04 14.38 -11.04
N GLU A 194 -0.18 14.47 -12.37
CA GLU A 194 -1.40 14.99 -13.00
C GLU A 194 -2.62 14.12 -12.68
N HIS A 195 -2.48 12.79 -12.73
CA HIS A 195 -3.56 11.87 -12.43
C HIS A 195 -4.04 12.04 -10.98
N HIS A 196 -3.11 12.12 -10.05
CA HIS A 196 -3.43 12.27 -8.63
C HIS A 196 -4.01 13.64 -8.30
N LEU A 197 -3.60 14.70 -8.99
CA LEU A 197 -4.24 16.02 -8.87
C LEU A 197 -5.68 16.00 -9.38
N VAL A 198 -5.96 15.31 -10.49
CA VAL A 198 -7.34 15.13 -10.98
C VAL A 198 -8.16 14.39 -9.93
N ALA A 199 -7.63 13.31 -9.35
CA ALA A 199 -8.31 12.56 -8.29
C ALA A 199 -8.62 13.45 -7.07
N ALA A 200 -7.65 14.27 -6.63
CA ALA A 200 -7.85 15.23 -5.54
C ALA A 200 -8.92 16.28 -5.88
N HIS A 201 -8.91 16.82 -7.11
CA HIS A 201 -9.90 17.79 -7.57
C HIS A 201 -11.33 17.23 -7.58
N VAL A 202 -11.50 15.96 -7.94
CA VAL A 202 -12.82 15.29 -7.98
C VAL A 202 -13.47 15.26 -6.59
N VAL A 203 -12.69 14.99 -5.54
CA VAL A 203 -13.19 14.81 -4.17
C VAL A 203 -13.20 16.10 -3.34
N ALA A 204 -12.49 17.14 -3.79
CA ALA A 204 -12.40 18.43 -3.13
C ALA A 204 -13.67 19.28 -3.26
N SER A 205 -13.98 20.07 -2.24
CA SER A 205 -14.91 21.20 -2.30
C SER A 205 -14.35 22.36 -3.14
N ASP A 206 -15.20 23.32 -3.54
CA ASP A 206 -14.75 24.45 -4.37
C ASP A 206 -13.62 25.26 -3.72
N ALA A 207 -13.72 25.55 -2.42
CA ALA A 207 -12.66 26.24 -1.69
C ALA A 207 -11.34 25.44 -1.65
N GLN A 208 -11.43 24.12 -1.49
CA GLN A 208 -10.26 23.24 -1.54
C GLN A 208 -9.65 23.17 -2.96
N ARG A 209 -10.47 23.19 -4.01
CA ARG A 209 -9.98 23.26 -5.40
C ARG A 209 -9.26 24.56 -5.69
N ASP A 210 -9.76 25.68 -5.18
CA ASP A 210 -9.10 26.97 -5.35
C ASP A 210 -7.76 27.01 -4.60
N ALA A 211 -7.72 26.51 -3.36
CA ALA A 211 -6.48 26.39 -2.60
C ALA A 211 -5.44 25.50 -3.30
N LEU A 212 -5.87 24.36 -3.86
CA LEU A 212 -5.01 23.46 -4.66
C LEU A 212 -4.41 24.20 -5.86
N ARG A 213 -5.22 24.95 -6.62
CA ARG A 213 -4.74 25.70 -7.79
C ARG A 213 -3.74 26.77 -7.38
N THR A 214 -4.05 27.56 -6.35
CA THR A 214 -3.16 28.62 -5.86
C THR A 214 -1.82 28.08 -5.43
N LEU A 215 -1.80 27.02 -4.61
CA LEU A 215 -0.55 26.46 -4.10
C LEU A 215 0.23 25.68 -5.16
N ALA A 216 -0.46 25.00 -6.08
CA ALA A 216 0.20 24.33 -7.20
C ALA A 216 0.95 25.33 -8.09
N LEU A 217 0.39 26.53 -8.33
CA LEU A 217 1.05 27.57 -9.14
C LEU A 217 2.29 28.14 -8.43
N VAL A 218 2.22 28.37 -7.11
CA VAL A 218 3.36 28.88 -6.33
C VAL A 218 4.54 27.89 -6.30
N GLY A 219 4.26 26.58 -6.31
CA GLY A 219 5.30 25.55 -6.38
C GLY A 219 6.09 25.52 -7.70
N TYR A 220 5.47 25.94 -8.82
CA TYR A 220 6.15 25.98 -10.12
C TYR A 220 7.04 27.22 -10.32
N GLU A 221 6.74 28.35 -9.66
CA GLU A 221 7.54 29.58 -9.81
C GLU A 221 8.88 29.57 -9.05
N VAL A 222 9.12 28.55 -8.20
CA VAL A 222 10.36 28.44 -7.40
C VAL A 222 11.36 27.42 -8.00
N GLU A 223 10.96 26.66 -9.03
CA GLU A 223 11.81 25.66 -9.72
C GLU A 223 12.36 26.12 -11.10
N GLU A 224 12.17 27.38 -11.51
CA GLU A 224 12.83 28.01 -12.69
C GLU A 224 14.02 28.90 -12.31
#